data_AF-A0A1G8YK78-F1
#
_entry.id   AF-A0A1G8YK78-F1
#
_cell.length_a   1.000
_cell.length_b   1.000
_cell.length_c   1.000
_cell.angle_alpha   90.00
_cell.angle_beta   90.00
_cell.angle_gamma   90.00
#
_symmetry.space_group_name_H-M   'P 1'
#
loop_
_entity.id
_entity.type
_entity.pdbx_description
1 polymer ?
#
loop_
_entity_poly.entity_id
_entity_poly.type
_entity_poly.pdbx_seq_one_letter_code
_entity_poly.pdbx_strand_id
1 'polypeptide(L)'
;MLLTETGLPRVAGEHFSTDIPAGSPGLFAVRPLNEDDQALILGGTGPDGDMLYFLDVSRGLVVLLSLGDGDEKPEYEVVNTTLGAFVEFVRRLGAYTSLPWAERPADDMARLAEIAEELEELDPEAFGHPHCWWAMVIAHHRRQLARRERAYAPAESHSEAFDRALDRLDEKGWRHVTSKEFASATGQSGLLALPEDFSDAFSVDGALLRDVDVRWRGSLTADIQSAFAWEGLVIRLPEEEVEDEDFDAAMERLLAVERGLHEPNEGTATCLAAAEPSDLCRILRAFERLTAKGYVAEPALWPTPSGCWQRVYELTEDVESPKAVFWNTQSHDSAFDVRGDLVGELYLGWLGDREEIAEALAETELALKVPENEGTTFILGPVGRR
;
A
#
# COMPACT_ATOMS: atom_id res chain seq x y z
N MET A 1 20.17 27.77 -15.08
CA MET A 1 19.54 26.95 -16.13
C MET A 1 18.33 27.68 -16.63
N LEU A 2 18.15 27.85 -17.95
CA LEU A 2 16.95 28.47 -18.51
C LEU A 2 15.97 27.38 -18.95
N LEU A 3 14.69 27.51 -18.58
CA LEU A 3 13.60 26.63 -19.04
C LEU A 3 13.57 26.52 -20.57
N THR A 4 13.92 27.61 -21.27
CA THR A 4 13.99 27.67 -22.73
C THR A 4 15.08 26.79 -23.35
N GLU A 5 16.09 26.42 -22.57
CA GLU A 5 17.21 25.58 -23.04
C GLU A 5 16.98 24.09 -22.73
N THR A 6 16.33 23.80 -21.60
CA THR A 6 16.21 22.43 -21.06
C THR A 6 14.83 21.83 -21.28
N GLY A 7 13.80 22.68 -21.34
CA GLY A 7 12.40 22.27 -21.38
C GLY A 7 11.91 21.65 -20.06
N LEU A 8 10.65 21.24 -20.06
CA LEU A 8 10.07 20.29 -19.10
C LEU A 8 9.71 19.02 -19.87
N PRO A 9 9.89 17.82 -19.30
CA PRO A 9 9.38 16.60 -19.93
C PRO A 9 7.85 16.69 -20.00
N ARG A 10 7.24 16.05 -21.00
CA ARG A 10 5.77 16.07 -21.13
C ARG A 10 5.08 15.40 -19.94
N VAL A 11 5.68 14.31 -19.44
CA VAL A 11 5.17 13.48 -18.35
C VAL A 11 6.37 12.97 -17.54
N ALA A 12 6.21 12.87 -16.22
CA ALA A 12 7.12 12.14 -15.34
C ALA A 12 6.31 11.25 -14.40
N GLY A 13 5.99 10.04 -14.87
CA GLY A 13 5.04 9.14 -14.22
C GLY A 13 3.68 9.80 -14.00
N GLU A 14 3.01 9.42 -12.91
CA GLU A 14 1.76 10.04 -12.45
C GLU A 14 1.97 11.36 -11.70
N HIS A 15 3.23 11.69 -11.37
CA HIS A 15 3.56 12.80 -10.47
C HIS A 15 3.68 14.16 -11.16
N PHE A 16 3.84 14.19 -12.49
CA PHE A 16 3.89 15.44 -13.25
C PHE A 16 3.45 15.24 -14.70
N SER A 17 2.67 16.18 -15.21
CA SER A 17 2.26 16.29 -16.60
C SER A 17 2.20 17.77 -17.02
N THR A 18 2.67 18.06 -18.23
CA THR A 18 2.38 19.34 -18.91
C THR A 18 1.03 19.33 -19.64
N ASP A 19 0.42 18.15 -19.76
CA ASP A 19 -0.88 17.94 -20.41
C ASP A 19 -2.00 18.19 -19.39
N ILE A 20 -2.18 19.45 -19.01
CA ILE A 20 -3.24 19.87 -18.11
C ILE A 20 -4.51 20.21 -18.90
N PRO A 21 -5.72 19.95 -18.34
CA PRO A 21 -7.00 20.16 -19.03
C PRO A 21 -7.11 21.51 -19.73
N ALA A 22 -7.76 21.51 -20.89
CA ALA A 22 -8.09 22.73 -21.62
C ALA A 22 -9.11 23.57 -20.82
N GLY A 23 -8.61 24.46 -19.98
CA GLY A 23 -9.38 25.29 -19.05
C GLY A 23 -8.40 26.08 -18.17
N SER A 24 -8.81 27.23 -17.65
CA SER A 24 -7.89 28.06 -16.86
C SER A 24 -7.50 27.37 -15.54
N PRO A 25 -6.21 27.36 -15.14
CA PRO A 25 -5.10 28.04 -15.82
C PRO A 25 -4.31 27.09 -16.73
N GLY A 26 -4.10 27.51 -17.99
CA GLY A 26 -3.31 26.73 -18.95
C GLY A 26 -1.80 26.74 -18.68
N LEU A 27 -1.07 25.86 -19.36
CA LEU A 27 0.38 25.71 -19.18
C LEU A 27 1.11 27.02 -19.49
N PHE A 28 2.05 27.42 -18.64
CA PHE A 28 2.78 28.68 -18.70
C PHE A 28 1.91 29.94 -18.66
N ALA A 29 0.66 29.82 -18.20
CA ALA A 29 -0.16 30.99 -17.89
C ALA A 29 0.42 31.70 -16.65
N VAL A 30 0.49 33.03 -16.74
CA VAL A 30 0.83 33.88 -15.59
C VAL A 30 -0.47 34.33 -14.89
N ARG A 31 -0.54 34.14 -13.58
CA ARG A 31 -1.68 34.52 -12.74
C ARG A 31 -1.21 35.36 -11.56
N PRO A 32 -1.97 36.38 -11.14
CA PRO A 32 -1.67 37.08 -9.89
C PRO A 32 -1.91 36.11 -8.72
N LEU A 33 -0.92 35.96 -7.83
CA LEU A 33 -1.11 35.29 -6.53
C LEU A 33 -1.74 36.28 -5.53
N ASN A 34 -1.22 37.50 -5.52
CA ASN A 34 -1.67 38.62 -4.72
C ASN A 34 -1.35 39.95 -5.46
N GLU A 35 -1.38 41.09 -4.78
CA GLU A 35 -1.14 42.40 -5.41
C GLU A 35 0.27 42.55 -5.99
N ASP A 36 1.26 41.84 -5.43
CA ASP A 36 2.68 42.01 -5.77
C ASP A 36 3.32 40.73 -6.37
N ASP A 37 2.70 39.56 -6.21
CA ASP A 37 3.24 38.26 -6.62
C ASP A 37 2.51 37.65 -7.83
N GLN A 38 3.27 36.92 -8.66
CA GLN A 38 2.77 36.23 -9.85
C GLN A 38 3.11 34.73 -9.79
N ALA A 39 2.14 33.88 -10.11
CA ALA A 39 2.33 32.47 -10.43
C ALA A 39 2.55 32.28 -11.92
N LEU A 40 3.53 31.47 -12.29
CA LEU A 40 3.63 30.86 -13.61
C LEU A 40 3.30 29.37 -13.51
N ILE A 41 2.24 28.90 -14.17
CA ILE A 41 1.87 27.47 -14.14
C ILE A 41 2.89 26.63 -14.91
N LEU A 42 3.39 25.58 -14.27
CA LEU A 42 4.42 24.68 -14.79
C LEU A 42 3.87 23.32 -15.26
N GLY A 43 2.74 22.87 -14.70
CA GLY A 43 2.10 21.58 -14.99
C GLY A 43 1.15 21.16 -13.87
N GLY A 44 0.76 19.89 -13.83
CA GLY A 44 -0.08 19.31 -12.79
C GLY A 44 0.19 17.84 -12.53
N THR A 45 -0.48 17.27 -11.53
CA THR A 45 -0.44 15.83 -11.21
C THR A 45 -1.59 15.13 -11.93
N GLY A 46 -1.29 14.33 -12.96
CA GLY A 46 -2.31 13.60 -13.71
C GLY A 46 -3.21 14.46 -14.62
N PRO A 47 -4.18 13.81 -15.29
CA PRO A 47 -5.05 14.45 -16.27
C PRO A 47 -6.20 15.27 -15.66
N ASP A 48 -6.57 15.01 -14.40
CA ASP A 48 -7.75 15.63 -13.77
C ASP A 48 -7.50 17.08 -13.33
N GLY A 49 -6.24 17.44 -13.09
CA GLY A 49 -5.83 18.81 -12.80
C GLY A 49 -6.08 19.27 -11.37
N ASP A 50 -6.38 18.34 -10.44
CA ASP A 50 -6.69 18.62 -9.04
C ASP A 50 -5.49 19.22 -8.28
N MET A 51 -4.27 18.92 -8.72
CA MET A 51 -3.07 19.60 -8.23
C MET A 51 -2.23 20.21 -9.35
N LEU A 52 -1.78 21.44 -9.13
CA LEU A 52 -1.03 22.24 -10.09
C LEU A 52 0.30 22.70 -9.51
N TYR A 53 1.36 22.56 -10.30
CA TYR A 53 2.65 23.16 -9.98
C TYR A 53 2.71 24.56 -10.55
N PHE A 54 3.12 25.54 -9.74
CA PHE A 54 3.40 26.89 -10.21
C PHE A 54 4.71 27.43 -9.62
N LEU A 55 5.37 28.29 -10.39
CA LEU A 55 6.52 29.09 -9.94
C LEU A 55 6.00 30.39 -9.34
N ASP A 56 6.32 30.64 -8.07
CA ASP A 56 6.28 31.98 -7.50
C ASP A 56 7.41 32.80 -8.13
N VAL A 57 7.05 33.73 -9.02
CA VAL A 57 8.01 34.50 -9.82
C VAL A 57 8.84 35.45 -8.95
N SER A 58 8.30 35.94 -7.83
CA SER A 58 9.03 36.89 -6.98
C SER A 58 10.05 36.17 -6.10
N ARG A 59 9.71 34.98 -5.61
CA ARG A 59 10.57 34.20 -4.70
C ARG A 59 11.43 33.16 -5.40
N GLY A 60 11.06 32.75 -6.62
CA GLY A 60 11.74 31.69 -7.37
C GLY A 60 11.43 30.27 -6.87
N LEU A 61 10.45 30.13 -5.98
CA LEU A 61 10.02 28.86 -5.38
C LEU A 61 9.02 28.15 -6.27
N VAL A 62 9.03 26.81 -6.28
CA VAL A 62 7.96 26.03 -6.91
C VAL A 62 7.01 25.53 -5.85
N VAL A 63 5.72 25.75 -6.09
CA VAL A 63 4.63 25.46 -5.16
C VAL A 63 3.67 24.48 -5.83
N LEU A 64 3.21 23.49 -5.07
CA LEU A 64 2.09 22.63 -5.41
C LEU A 64 0.82 23.24 -4.82
N LEU A 65 -0.18 23.40 -5.68
CA LEU A 65 -1.52 23.88 -5.35
C LEU A 65 -2.47 22.70 -5.41
N SER A 66 -3.11 22.35 -4.29
CA SER A 66 -4.27 21.46 -4.29
C SER A 66 -5.54 22.31 -4.38
N LEU A 67 -6.38 22.06 -5.38
CA LEU A 67 -7.57 22.87 -5.65
C LEU A 67 -8.74 22.57 -4.71
N GLY A 68 -8.69 21.46 -3.96
CA GLY A 68 -9.75 21.01 -3.05
C GLY A 68 -11.05 20.64 -3.79
N ASP A 69 -11.86 19.79 -3.17
CA ASP A 69 -13.18 19.44 -3.73
C ASP A 69 -14.24 20.43 -3.25
N GLY A 70 -14.89 21.12 -4.20
CA GLY A 70 -16.06 21.96 -3.92
C GLY A 70 -15.76 23.26 -3.17
N ASP A 71 -16.14 23.33 -1.90
CA ASP A 71 -16.06 24.54 -1.05
C ASP A 71 -14.77 24.58 -0.19
N GLU A 72 -13.89 23.59 -0.32
CA GLU A 72 -12.62 23.56 0.40
C GLU A 72 -11.68 24.67 -0.08
N LYS A 73 -10.87 25.19 0.85
CA LYS A 73 -9.88 26.23 0.51
C LYS A 73 -8.69 25.58 -0.18
N PRO A 74 -8.14 26.20 -1.23
CA PRO A 74 -6.93 25.69 -1.86
C PRO A 74 -5.78 25.59 -0.86
N GLU A 75 -5.04 24.50 -0.92
CA GLU A 75 -3.85 24.26 -0.09
C GLU A 75 -2.58 24.48 -0.92
N TYR A 76 -1.55 25.01 -0.25
CA TYR A 76 -0.28 25.36 -0.88
C TYR A 76 0.87 24.70 -0.14
N GLU A 77 1.75 24.06 -0.89
CA GLU A 77 2.97 23.46 -0.37
C GLU A 77 4.17 23.89 -1.22
N VAL A 78 5.23 24.40 -0.61
CA VAL A 78 6.49 24.63 -1.32
C VAL A 78 7.15 23.29 -1.57
N VAL A 79 7.24 22.88 -2.84
CA VAL A 79 7.82 21.59 -3.23
C VAL A 79 9.28 21.70 -3.64
N ASN A 80 9.74 22.86 -4.11
CA ASN A 80 11.16 23.11 -4.32
C ASN A 80 11.54 24.56 -4.01
N THR A 81 12.76 24.73 -3.51
CA THR A 81 13.35 26.04 -3.20
C THR A 81 13.79 26.81 -4.45
N THR A 82 13.92 26.11 -5.59
CA THR A 82 14.24 26.75 -6.87
C THR A 82 13.55 26.06 -8.04
N LEU A 83 13.26 26.81 -9.10
CA LEU A 83 12.86 26.25 -10.39
C LEU A 83 13.89 25.27 -10.96
N GLY A 84 15.19 25.52 -10.73
CA GLY A 84 16.26 24.65 -11.21
C GLY A 84 16.19 23.25 -10.60
N ALA A 85 15.97 23.18 -9.28
CA ALA A 85 15.77 21.93 -8.57
C ALA A 85 14.52 21.19 -9.07
N PHE A 86 13.40 21.89 -9.22
CA PHE A 86 12.16 21.31 -9.74
C PHE A 86 12.34 20.68 -11.13
N VAL A 87 12.95 21.39 -12.07
CA VAL A 87 13.17 20.86 -13.44
C VAL A 87 14.04 19.61 -13.39
N GLU A 88 15.07 19.59 -12.56
CA GLU A 88 15.94 18.42 -12.43
C GLU A 88 15.22 17.23 -11.79
N PHE A 89 14.36 17.49 -10.80
CA PHE A 89 13.46 16.52 -10.19
C PHE A 89 12.61 15.81 -11.23
N VAL A 90 11.81 16.59 -11.96
CA VAL A 90 10.88 16.08 -12.96
C VAL A 90 11.64 15.37 -14.08
N ARG A 91 12.81 15.88 -14.49
CA ARG A 91 13.64 15.25 -15.53
C ARG A 91 14.16 13.87 -15.09
N ARG A 92 14.70 13.75 -13.88
CA ARG A 92 15.28 12.50 -13.37
C ARG A 92 14.20 11.47 -13.07
N LEU A 93 13.12 11.90 -12.42
CA LEU A 93 11.97 11.05 -12.15
C LEU A 93 11.29 10.60 -13.44
N GLY A 94 11.17 11.51 -14.41
CA GLY A 94 10.64 11.19 -15.74
C GLY A 94 11.52 10.19 -16.48
N ALA A 95 12.85 10.34 -16.40
CA ALA A 95 13.77 9.36 -16.96
C ALA A 95 13.61 7.99 -16.28
N TYR A 96 13.58 7.96 -14.94
CA TYR A 96 13.40 6.74 -14.16
C TYR A 96 12.09 6.01 -14.50
N THR A 97 10.97 6.73 -14.53
CA THR A 97 9.63 6.18 -14.80
C THR A 97 9.42 5.78 -16.26
N SER A 98 10.17 6.38 -17.20
CA SER A 98 10.10 6.04 -18.63
C SER A 98 10.89 4.78 -19.01
N LEU A 99 11.85 4.38 -18.17
CA LEU A 99 12.66 3.19 -18.45
C LEU A 99 11.85 1.93 -18.13
N PRO A 100 11.96 0.89 -18.98
CA PRO A 100 11.49 -0.43 -18.60
C PRO A 100 12.12 -0.85 -17.28
N TRP A 101 11.32 -1.48 -16.44
CA TRP A 101 11.79 -2.11 -15.22
C TRP A 101 12.96 -3.05 -15.50
N ALA A 102 14.01 -2.97 -14.68
CA ALA A 102 15.18 -3.84 -14.79
C ALA A 102 14.80 -5.29 -14.52
N GLU A 103 15.50 -6.28 -15.09
CA GLU A 103 15.20 -7.70 -14.83
C GLU A 103 15.30 -8.05 -13.33
N ARG A 104 16.25 -7.43 -12.63
CA ARG A 104 16.44 -7.58 -11.18
C ARG A 104 15.90 -6.34 -10.45
N PRO A 105 14.94 -6.48 -9.52
CA PRO A 105 14.40 -5.35 -8.77
C PRO A 105 15.47 -4.55 -8.00
N ALA A 106 16.51 -5.22 -7.49
CA ALA A 106 17.64 -4.58 -6.82
C ALA A 106 18.35 -3.52 -7.67
N ASP A 107 18.40 -3.69 -9.00
CA ASP A 107 19.03 -2.72 -9.90
C ASP A 107 18.20 -1.43 -9.99
N ASP A 108 16.86 -1.56 -10.02
CA ASP A 108 15.97 -0.39 -9.97
C ASP A 108 16.03 0.31 -8.61
N MET A 109 16.19 -0.45 -7.51
CA MET A 109 16.34 0.11 -6.15
C MET A 109 17.62 0.91 -6.02
N ALA A 110 18.75 0.38 -6.48
CA ALA A 110 20.02 1.09 -6.49
C ALA A 110 19.92 2.40 -7.29
N ARG A 111 19.29 2.33 -8.48
CA ARG A 111 19.07 3.51 -9.32
C ARG A 111 18.18 4.56 -8.66
N LEU A 112 17.08 4.14 -8.02
CA LEU A 112 16.19 5.08 -7.32
C LEU A 112 16.87 5.69 -6.09
N ALA A 113 17.70 4.93 -5.38
CA ALA A 113 18.47 5.42 -4.24
C ALA A 113 19.48 6.50 -4.67
N GLU A 114 20.22 6.27 -5.76
CA GLU A 114 21.14 7.26 -6.34
C GLU A 114 20.39 8.54 -6.76
N ILE A 115 19.25 8.40 -7.45
CA ILE A 115 18.42 9.55 -7.81
C ILE A 115 17.95 10.32 -6.58
N ALA A 116 17.51 9.63 -5.53
CA ALA A 116 17.02 10.27 -4.31
C ALA A 116 18.14 11.04 -3.58
N GLU A 117 19.32 10.44 -3.43
CA GLU A 117 20.48 11.07 -2.78
C GLU A 117 20.91 12.35 -3.52
N GLU A 118 21.05 12.28 -4.84
CA GLU A 118 21.46 13.44 -5.63
C GLU A 118 20.38 14.55 -5.67
N LEU A 119 19.10 14.19 -5.58
CA LEU A 119 18.01 15.16 -5.48
C LEU A 119 17.93 15.80 -4.09
N GLU A 120 18.22 15.05 -3.03
CA GLU A 120 18.32 15.57 -1.66
C GLU A 120 19.52 16.53 -1.51
N GLU A 121 20.66 16.23 -2.13
CA GLU A 121 21.80 17.14 -2.19
C GLU A 121 21.44 18.45 -2.92
N LEU A 122 20.64 18.36 -3.99
CA LEU A 122 20.24 19.50 -4.81
C LEU A 122 19.27 20.45 -4.07
N ASP A 123 18.33 19.90 -3.30
CA ASP A 123 17.32 20.67 -2.58
C ASP A 123 16.97 20.01 -1.22
N PRO A 124 17.80 20.19 -0.19
CA PRO A 124 17.60 19.53 1.11
C PRO A 124 16.28 19.89 1.79
N GLU A 125 15.75 21.09 1.54
CA GLU A 125 14.47 21.52 2.13
C GLU A 125 13.29 20.71 1.56
N ALA A 126 13.33 20.31 0.29
CA ALA A 126 12.31 19.47 -0.34
C ALA A 126 12.22 18.05 0.26
N PHE A 127 13.25 17.63 0.99
CA PHE A 127 13.33 16.35 1.71
C PHE A 127 13.38 16.51 3.23
N GLY A 128 13.37 17.76 3.73
CA GLY A 128 13.55 18.06 5.15
C GLY A 128 12.44 17.49 6.05
N HIS A 129 11.29 17.13 5.48
CA HIS A 129 10.21 16.42 6.16
C HIS A 129 9.76 15.20 5.35
N PRO A 130 9.50 14.04 6.00
CA PRO A 130 8.92 12.85 5.34
C PRO A 130 7.54 13.04 4.69
N HIS A 131 6.91 14.19 4.89
CA HIS A 131 5.58 14.53 4.35
C HIS A 131 5.67 15.64 3.29
N CYS A 132 6.87 16.08 2.94
CA CYS A 132 7.03 16.90 1.75
C CYS A 132 6.70 16.07 0.52
N TRP A 133 6.05 16.69 -0.46
CA TRP A 133 5.56 16.04 -1.67
C TRP A 133 6.61 15.11 -2.32
N TRP A 134 7.84 15.59 -2.49
CA TRP A 134 8.88 14.79 -3.13
C TRP A 134 9.41 13.62 -2.30
N ALA A 135 9.49 13.79 -0.97
CA ALA A 135 9.80 12.69 -0.08
C ALA A 135 8.74 11.59 -0.19
N MET A 136 7.46 11.97 -0.30
CA MET A 136 6.35 11.04 -0.51
C MET A 136 6.42 10.33 -1.87
N VAL A 137 6.78 11.04 -2.95
CA VAL A 137 6.96 10.46 -4.29
C VAL A 137 8.08 9.43 -4.32
N ILE A 138 9.25 9.74 -3.74
CA ILE A 138 10.36 8.79 -3.64
C ILE A 138 9.97 7.59 -2.77
N ALA A 139 9.30 7.82 -1.63
CA ALA A 139 8.79 6.74 -0.78
C ALA A 139 7.79 5.83 -1.53
N HIS A 140 6.91 6.41 -2.34
CA HIS A 140 5.98 5.67 -3.18
C HIS A 140 6.72 4.72 -4.14
N HIS A 141 7.71 5.21 -4.89
CA HIS A 141 8.49 4.35 -5.78
C HIS A 141 9.33 3.31 -5.04
N ARG A 142 9.90 3.64 -3.87
CA ARG A 142 10.59 2.67 -3.02
C ARG A 142 9.67 1.53 -2.61
N ARG A 143 8.43 1.82 -2.21
CA ARG A 143 7.41 0.80 -1.89
C ARG A 143 7.07 -0.06 -3.10
N GLN A 144 6.84 0.54 -4.28
CA GLN A 144 6.60 -0.23 -5.51
C GLN A 144 7.76 -1.19 -5.82
N LEU A 145 9.00 -0.75 -5.68
CA LEU A 145 10.17 -1.59 -5.89
C LEU A 145 10.31 -2.69 -4.84
N ALA A 146 10.05 -2.38 -3.56
CA ALA A 146 10.06 -3.38 -2.50
C ALA A 146 8.98 -4.45 -2.72
N ARG A 147 7.79 -4.07 -3.21
CA ARG A 147 6.74 -5.04 -3.62
C ARG A 147 7.24 -5.95 -4.72
N ARG A 148 7.92 -5.36 -5.71
CA ARG A 148 8.49 -6.09 -6.83
C ARG A 148 9.60 -7.03 -6.38
N GLU A 149 10.53 -6.57 -5.54
CA GLU A 149 11.59 -7.41 -4.98
C GLU A 149 11.03 -8.59 -4.20
N ARG A 150 10.02 -8.35 -3.34
CA ARG A 150 9.29 -9.40 -2.61
C ARG A 150 8.70 -10.46 -3.54
N ALA A 151 8.10 -10.05 -4.66
CA ALA A 151 7.57 -10.99 -5.64
C ALA A 151 8.66 -11.86 -6.33
N TYR A 152 9.93 -11.46 -6.26
CA TYR A 152 11.06 -12.19 -6.86
C TYR A 152 11.87 -13.00 -5.85
N ALA A 153 11.86 -12.64 -4.56
CA ALA A 153 12.67 -13.29 -3.55
C ALA A 153 11.92 -13.43 -2.22
N PRO A 154 11.77 -14.66 -1.67
CA PRO A 154 11.29 -14.84 -0.32
C PRO A 154 12.27 -14.19 0.68
N ALA A 155 11.77 -13.78 1.85
CA ALA A 155 12.62 -13.22 2.90
C ALA A 155 13.71 -14.21 3.31
N GLU A 156 14.95 -13.74 3.47
CA GLU A 156 16.10 -14.58 3.83
C GLU A 156 16.15 -14.88 5.34
N SER A 157 15.45 -14.08 6.15
CA SER A 157 15.39 -14.22 7.61
C SER A 157 14.03 -13.81 8.20
N HIS A 158 13.75 -14.17 9.46
CA HIS A 158 12.52 -13.74 10.13
C HIS A 158 12.51 -12.22 10.41
N SER A 159 13.66 -11.61 10.66
CA SER A 159 13.77 -10.14 10.83
C SER A 159 13.35 -9.43 9.55
N GLU A 160 13.88 -9.88 8.41
CA GLU A 160 13.50 -9.33 7.10
C GLU A 160 12.02 -9.58 6.79
N ALA A 161 11.52 -10.78 7.08
CA ALA A 161 10.09 -11.11 6.94
C ALA A 161 9.21 -10.19 7.81
N PHE A 162 9.66 -9.87 9.01
CA PHE A 162 8.94 -9.00 9.94
C PHE A 162 8.87 -7.57 9.42
N ASP A 163 10.00 -7.03 8.97
CA ASP A 163 10.07 -5.68 8.37
C ASP A 163 9.20 -5.60 7.11
N ARG A 164 9.25 -6.62 6.24
CA ARG A 164 8.40 -6.71 5.05
C ARG A 164 6.90 -6.78 5.38
N ALA A 165 6.53 -7.43 6.47
CA ALA A 165 5.15 -7.46 6.94
C ALA A 165 4.68 -6.07 7.42
N LEU A 166 5.56 -5.31 8.09
CA LEU A 166 5.27 -3.93 8.46
C LEU A 166 5.14 -3.02 7.23
N ASP A 167 6.00 -3.19 6.23
CA ASP A 167 5.91 -2.43 4.97
C ASP A 167 4.58 -2.70 4.23
N ARG A 168 4.08 -3.94 4.26
CA ARG A 168 2.74 -4.28 3.73
C ARG A 168 1.62 -3.55 4.47
N LEU A 169 1.78 -3.36 5.78
CA LEU A 169 0.82 -2.60 6.56
C LEU A 169 0.94 -1.09 6.26
N ASP A 170 2.15 -0.54 6.13
CA ASP A 170 2.36 0.86 5.71
C ASP A 170 1.68 1.18 4.38
N GLU A 171 1.82 0.26 3.43
CA GLU A 171 1.15 0.30 2.13
C GLU A 171 -0.38 0.28 2.19
N LYS A 172 -0.95 -0.31 3.25
CA LYS A 172 -2.39 -0.31 3.55
C LYS A 172 -2.80 0.89 4.41
N GLY A 173 -1.91 1.85 4.62
CA GLY A 173 -2.17 3.07 5.39
C GLY A 173 -1.94 2.93 6.89
N TRP A 174 -1.35 1.83 7.36
CA TRP A 174 -0.92 1.73 8.75
C TRP A 174 0.35 2.56 8.99
N ARG A 175 0.54 3.08 10.19
CA ARG A 175 1.69 3.89 10.55
C ARG A 175 2.39 3.28 11.74
N HIS A 176 3.69 3.05 11.61
CA HIS A 176 4.52 2.72 12.75
C HIS A 176 4.78 3.99 13.58
N VAL A 177 4.38 3.95 14.84
CA VAL A 177 4.50 5.06 15.79
C VAL A 177 5.19 4.61 17.08
N THR A 178 5.79 5.56 17.79
CA THR A 178 6.39 5.27 19.10
C THR A 178 5.31 4.90 20.13
N SER A 179 5.66 4.16 21.18
CA SER A 179 4.71 3.82 22.25
C SER A 179 4.10 5.07 22.91
N LYS A 180 4.86 6.17 22.98
CA LYS A 180 4.40 7.46 23.49
C LYS A 180 3.36 8.10 22.56
N GLU A 181 3.63 8.14 21.27
CA GLU A 181 2.69 8.66 20.27
C GLU A 181 1.40 7.83 20.25
N PHE A 182 1.54 6.49 20.23
CA PHE A 182 0.42 5.56 20.32
C PHE A 182 -0.47 5.83 21.55
N ALA A 183 0.12 6.10 22.71
CA ALA A 183 -0.64 6.44 23.92
C ALA A 183 -1.37 7.79 23.83
N SER A 184 -0.83 8.75 23.08
CA SER A 184 -1.41 10.10 22.95
C SER A 184 -2.40 10.25 21.78
N ALA A 185 -2.29 9.43 20.74
CA ALA A 185 -3.09 9.51 19.51
C ALA A 185 -4.47 8.84 19.64
N THR A 186 -5.22 9.19 20.69
CA THR A 186 -6.56 8.64 20.93
C THR A 186 -7.50 9.05 19.80
N GLY A 187 -8.17 8.08 19.16
CA GLY A 187 -9.11 8.32 18.06
C GLY A 187 -8.51 8.25 16.65
N GLN A 188 -7.19 8.07 16.52
CA GLN A 188 -6.56 7.78 15.21
C GLN A 188 -6.56 6.27 14.95
N SER A 189 -6.96 5.85 13.75
CA SER A 189 -6.87 4.47 13.27
C SER A 189 -5.56 4.25 12.49
N GLY A 190 -5.26 2.99 12.17
CA GLY A 190 -4.09 2.63 11.37
C GLY A 190 -2.77 2.88 12.09
N LEU A 191 -2.67 2.65 13.40
CA LEU A 191 -1.43 2.81 14.15
C LEU A 191 -0.87 1.45 14.59
N LEU A 192 0.44 1.28 14.46
CA LEU A 192 1.21 0.15 14.98
C LEU A 192 2.27 0.69 15.94
N ALA A 193 2.46 0.04 17.08
CA ALA A 193 3.55 0.35 18.00
C ALA A 193 4.27 -0.94 18.43
N LEU A 194 5.58 -0.95 18.22
CA LEU A 194 6.47 -2.02 18.65
C LEU A 194 7.04 -1.74 20.06
N PRO A 195 7.41 -2.78 20.82
CA PRO A 195 8.22 -2.65 22.03
C PRO A 195 9.56 -2.00 21.72
N GLU A 196 10.10 -1.18 22.63
CA GLU A 196 11.40 -0.51 22.42
C GLU A 196 12.56 -1.52 22.24
N ASP A 197 12.40 -2.73 22.76
CA ASP A 197 13.36 -3.83 22.75
C ASP A 197 13.02 -4.92 21.71
N PHE A 198 12.15 -4.65 20.73
CA PHE A 198 11.70 -5.68 19.78
C PHE A 198 12.86 -6.28 18.96
N SER A 199 13.92 -5.49 18.67
CA SER A 199 15.10 -5.97 17.96
C SER A 199 15.86 -7.07 18.72
N ASP A 200 15.79 -7.07 20.05
CA ASP A 200 16.37 -8.13 20.89
C ASP A 200 15.61 -9.45 20.76
N ALA A 201 14.46 -9.47 20.06
CA ALA A 201 13.76 -10.69 19.74
C ALA A 201 14.38 -11.46 18.57
N PHE A 202 15.31 -10.86 17.82
CA PHE A 202 15.97 -11.49 16.68
C PHE A 202 17.42 -11.83 17.00
N SER A 203 17.88 -12.96 16.48
CA SER A 203 19.30 -13.32 16.48
C SER A 203 20.09 -12.47 15.47
N VAL A 204 21.41 -12.56 15.52
CA VAL A 204 22.32 -11.90 14.57
C VAL A 204 22.06 -12.35 13.12
N ASP A 205 21.65 -13.60 12.92
CA ASP A 205 21.30 -14.15 11.61
C ASP A 205 19.83 -13.88 11.24
N GLY A 206 19.13 -13.05 12.01
CA GLY A 206 17.75 -12.63 11.77
C GLY A 206 16.68 -13.67 12.13
N ALA A 207 17.03 -14.80 12.75
CA ALA A 207 16.04 -15.75 13.26
C ALA A 207 15.30 -15.18 14.49
N LEU A 208 13.96 -15.26 14.49
CA LEU A 208 13.10 -14.85 15.61
C LEU A 208 13.27 -15.82 16.80
N LEU A 209 13.76 -15.31 17.94
CA LEU A 209 14.13 -16.06 19.14
C LEU A 209 13.03 -16.10 20.20
N ARG A 210 12.16 -15.08 20.23
CA ARG A 210 11.04 -14.95 21.17
C ARG A 210 9.89 -14.22 20.49
N ASP A 211 8.70 -14.38 21.04
CA ASP A 211 7.52 -13.72 20.54
C ASP A 211 7.66 -12.19 20.60
N VAL A 212 7.08 -11.51 19.60
CA VAL A 212 7.05 -10.04 19.51
C VAL A 212 5.62 -9.57 19.54
N ASP A 213 5.29 -8.80 20.58
CA ASP A 213 4.00 -8.15 20.70
C ASP A 213 3.95 -6.89 19.85
N VAL A 214 2.94 -6.75 19.01
CA VAL A 214 2.67 -5.59 18.16
C VAL A 214 1.36 -4.97 18.64
N ARG A 215 1.45 -3.78 19.24
CA ARG A 215 0.25 -3.03 19.61
C ARG A 215 -0.34 -2.41 18.35
N TRP A 216 -1.65 -2.48 18.21
CA TRP A 216 -2.35 -1.92 17.07
C TRP A 216 -3.54 -1.10 17.52
N ARG A 217 -3.84 -0.04 16.77
CA ARG A 217 -5.09 0.73 16.88
C ARG A 217 -5.62 0.95 15.47
N GLY A 218 -6.80 0.42 15.19
CA GLY A 218 -7.33 0.30 13.84
C GLY A 218 -8.43 -0.73 13.85
N SER A 219 -8.79 -1.26 12.69
CA SER A 219 -10.13 -1.82 12.57
C SER A 219 -10.24 -3.09 11.77
N LEU A 220 -9.18 -3.49 11.06
CA LEU A 220 -9.15 -4.73 10.29
C LEU A 220 -7.97 -5.57 10.76
N THR A 221 -8.18 -6.38 11.80
CA THR A 221 -7.17 -7.32 12.31
C THR A 221 -6.77 -8.35 11.26
N ALA A 222 -7.66 -8.66 10.32
CA ALA A 222 -7.40 -9.42 9.10
C ALA A 222 -6.23 -8.88 8.26
N ASP A 223 -6.04 -7.55 8.20
CA ASP A 223 -4.92 -6.95 7.48
C ASP A 223 -3.59 -7.29 8.16
N ILE A 224 -3.56 -7.18 9.48
CA ILE A 224 -2.39 -7.54 10.29
C ILE A 224 -2.09 -9.03 10.11
N GLN A 225 -3.09 -9.90 10.27
CA GLN A 225 -2.89 -11.34 10.13
C GLN A 225 -2.38 -11.73 8.74
N SER A 226 -2.97 -11.15 7.70
CA SER A 226 -2.60 -11.41 6.31
C SER A 226 -1.23 -10.86 5.95
N ALA A 227 -0.86 -9.65 6.42
CA ALA A 227 0.43 -9.04 6.13
C ALA A 227 1.60 -9.86 6.67
N PHE A 228 1.46 -10.41 7.89
CA PHE A 228 2.47 -11.30 8.48
C PHE A 228 2.49 -12.67 7.79
N ALA A 229 1.32 -13.24 7.49
CA ALA A 229 1.24 -14.53 6.83
C ALA A 229 1.80 -14.53 5.39
N TRP A 230 1.72 -13.39 4.69
CA TRP A 230 2.39 -13.19 3.39
C TRP A 230 3.91 -13.43 3.46
N GLU A 231 4.52 -13.06 4.58
CA GLU A 231 5.96 -13.22 4.81
C GLU A 231 6.28 -14.52 5.56
N GLY A 232 5.30 -15.42 5.66
CA GLY A 232 5.45 -16.73 6.32
C GLY A 232 5.53 -16.66 7.84
N LEU A 233 5.16 -15.53 8.45
CA LEU A 233 5.11 -15.34 9.89
C LEU A 233 3.69 -15.60 10.42
N VAL A 234 3.60 -16.25 11.58
CA VAL A 234 2.33 -16.47 12.26
C VAL A 234 2.15 -15.40 13.32
N ILE A 235 1.05 -14.65 13.22
CA ILE A 235 0.64 -13.69 14.23
C ILE A 235 -0.64 -14.17 14.93
N ARG A 236 -0.64 -14.13 16.25
CA ARG A 236 -1.78 -14.43 17.10
C ARG A 236 -2.51 -13.14 17.45
N LEU A 237 -3.75 -13.02 17.02
CA LEU A 237 -4.66 -11.93 17.39
C LEU A 237 -5.26 -12.15 18.79
N PRO A 238 -5.71 -11.09 19.49
CA PRO A 238 -6.51 -11.28 20.69
C PRO A 238 -7.84 -11.98 20.35
N GLU A 239 -8.36 -12.80 21.26
CA GLU A 239 -9.72 -13.34 21.12
C GLU A 239 -10.71 -12.17 21.22
N GLU A 240 -11.51 -11.97 20.17
CA GLU A 240 -12.63 -11.03 20.23
C GLU A 240 -13.78 -11.71 20.98
N GLU A 241 -14.35 -10.99 21.95
CA GLU A 241 -15.61 -11.43 22.55
C GLU A 241 -16.68 -11.36 21.47
N VAL A 242 -17.13 -12.53 21.00
CA VAL A 242 -18.20 -12.61 20.00
C VAL A 242 -19.48 -12.12 20.66
N GLU A 243 -19.80 -10.85 20.46
CA GLU A 243 -21.13 -10.35 20.74
C GLU A 243 -22.10 -11.01 19.75
N ASP A 244 -23.24 -11.50 20.24
CA ASP A 244 -24.35 -12.00 19.41
C ASP A 244 -24.97 -10.82 18.64
N GLU A 245 -24.24 -10.32 17.65
CA GLU A 245 -24.68 -9.26 16.77
C GLU A 245 -25.33 -9.83 15.52
N ASP A 246 -26.39 -9.17 15.08
CA ASP A 246 -26.98 -9.46 13.78
C ASP A 246 -26.00 -9.07 12.67
N PHE A 247 -26.05 -9.82 11.56
CA PHE A 247 -25.23 -9.65 10.38
C PHE A 247 -25.21 -8.20 9.87
N ASP A 248 -26.36 -7.52 9.89
CA ASP A 248 -26.49 -6.14 9.44
C ASP A 248 -25.67 -5.16 10.30
N ALA A 249 -25.61 -5.38 11.62
CA ALA A 249 -24.83 -4.55 12.54
C ALA A 249 -23.33 -4.77 12.37
N ALA A 250 -22.91 -6.03 12.21
CA ALA A 250 -21.51 -6.37 11.91
C ALA A 250 -21.06 -5.76 10.58
N MET A 251 -21.92 -5.78 9.56
CA MET A 251 -21.65 -5.17 8.26
C MET A 251 -21.58 -3.64 8.33
N GLU A 252 -22.52 -3.00 9.02
CA GLU A 252 -22.50 -1.55 9.22
C GLU A 252 -21.23 -1.11 9.96
N ARG A 253 -20.81 -1.88 10.97
CA ARG A 253 -19.53 -1.67 11.68
C ARG A 253 -18.34 -1.76 10.74
N LEU A 254 -18.22 -2.83 9.94
CA LEU A 254 -17.11 -2.99 8.99
C LEU A 254 -17.05 -1.85 7.96
N LEU A 255 -18.20 -1.39 7.46
CA LEU A 255 -18.26 -0.27 6.53
C LEU A 255 -17.95 1.07 7.20
N ALA A 256 -18.37 1.28 8.45
CA ALA A 256 -18.03 2.47 9.22
C ALA A 256 -16.52 2.51 9.50
N VAL A 257 -15.95 1.37 9.84
CA VAL A 257 -14.52 1.13 10.00
C VAL A 257 -13.74 1.55 8.75
N GLU A 258 -14.12 1.03 7.59
CA GLU A 258 -13.45 1.32 6.31
C GLU A 258 -13.54 2.80 5.93
N ARG A 259 -14.60 3.48 6.37
CA ARG A 259 -14.82 4.92 6.15
C ARG A 259 -14.21 5.80 7.25
N GLY A 260 -13.53 5.23 8.24
CA GLY A 260 -12.97 5.97 9.38
C GLY A 260 -14.03 6.60 10.29
N LEU A 261 -15.24 6.06 10.33
CA LEU A 261 -16.38 6.59 11.09
C LEU A 261 -16.57 5.94 12.47
N HIS A 262 -15.80 4.89 12.78
CA HIS A 262 -15.87 4.17 14.06
C HIS A 262 -14.69 4.53 14.97
N GLU A 263 -14.90 4.54 16.29
CA GLU A 263 -13.78 4.55 17.23
C GLU A 263 -12.87 3.33 16.94
N PRO A 264 -11.57 3.54 16.74
CA PRO A 264 -10.69 2.44 16.35
C PRO A 264 -10.55 1.46 17.52
N ASN A 265 -10.71 0.17 17.22
CA ASN A 265 -10.37 -0.88 18.17
C ASN A 265 -8.86 -0.82 18.46
N GLU A 266 -8.46 -1.25 19.65
CA GLU A 266 -7.06 -1.41 19.98
C GLU A 266 -6.80 -2.77 20.62
N GLY A 267 -5.63 -3.32 20.35
CA GLY A 267 -5.24 -4.63 20.84
C GLY A 267 -3.75 -4.86 20.77
N THR A 268 -3.34 -6.09 21.10
CA THR A 268 -1.97 -6.56 20.95
C THR A 268 -1.99 -7.85 20.18
N ALA A 269 -1.32 -7.86 19.02
CA ALA A 269 -1.12 -9.05 18.21
C ALA A 269 0.30 -9.59 18.48
N THR A 270 0.46 -10.89 18.66
CA THR A 270 1.75 -11.49 19.02
C THR A 270 2.32 -12.29 17.84
N CYS A 271 3.45 -11.84 17.27
CA CYS A 271 4.20 -12.61 16.27
C CYS A 271 4.96 -13.76 16.96
N LEU A 272 4.71 -15.00 16.53
CA LEU A 272 5.16 -16.21 17.24
C LEU A 272 6.51 -16.72 16.71
N ALA A 273 7.50 -16.93 17.57
CA ALA A 273 8.86 -17.32 17.19
C ALA A 273 9.01 -18.76 16.68
N ALA A 274 8.22 -19.69 17.24
CA ALA A 274 8.32 -21.12 16.99
C ALA A 274 6.99 -21.71 16.53
N ALA A 275 6.30 -21.01 15.62
CA ALA A 275 5.06 -21.49 15.03
C ALA A 275 5.33 -22.25 13.73
N GLU A 276 4.64 -23.38 13.57
CA GLU A 276 4.46 -23.97 12.25
C GLU A 276 3.65 -23.00 11.38
N PRO A 277 3.89 -22.93 10.05
CA PRO A 277 3.12 -22.08 9.16
C PRO A 277 1.63 -22.37 9.28
N SER A 278 0.82 -21.33 9.49
CA SER A 278 -0.63 -21.45 9.57
C SER A 278 -1.26 -21.77 8.21
N ASP A 279 -2.54 -22.16 8.21
CA ASP A 279 -3.30 -22.34 6.97
C ASP A 279 -3.31 -21.08 6.11
N LEU A 280 -3.43 -19.91 6.73
CA LEU A 280 -3.33 -18.63 6.06
C LEU A 280 -1.97 -18.46 5.35
N CYS A 281 -0.85 -18.81 6.00
CA CYS A 281 0.47 -18.77 5.36
C CYS A 281 0.53 -19.68 4.13
N ARG A 282 -0.06 -20.89 4.20
CA ARG A 282 -0.09 -21.83 3.08
C ARG A 282 -0.92 -21.30 1.91
N ILE A 283 -2.08 -20.72 2.19
CA ILE A 283 -2.96 -20.10 1.18
C ILE A 283 -2.24 -18.92 0.51
N LEU A 284 -1.57 -18.06 1.28
CA LEU A 284 -0.89 -16.90 0.72
C LEU A 284 0.33 -17.25 -0.13
N ARG A 285 1.02 -18.37 0.14
CA ARG A 285 2.02 -18.93 -0.78
C ARG A 285 1.42 -19.41 -2.11
N ALA A 286 0.18 -19.89 -2.10
CA ALA A 286 -0.53 -20.18 -3.35
C ALA A 286 -0.90 -18.88 -4.09
N PHE A 287 -1.32 -17.85 -3.36
CA PHE A 287 -1.63 -16.53 -3.92
C PHE A 287 -0.39 -15.88 -4.53
N GLU A 288 0.77 -15.96 -3.88
CA GLU A 288 2.05 -15.47 -4.42
C GLU A 288 2.34 -16.03 -5.81
N ARG A 289 2.13 -17.35 -5.98
CA ARG A 289 2.32 -18.04 -7.27
C ARG A 289 1.31 -17.60 -8.32
N LEU A 290 0.08 -17.27 -7.91
CA LEU A 290 -0.92 -16.71 -8.81
C LEU A 290 -0.60 -15.25 -9.17
N THR A 291 -0.13 -14.44 -8.23
CA THR A 291 0.35 -13.08 -8.49
C THR A 291 1.50 -13.08 -9.50
N ALA A 292 2.44 -14.03 -9.39
CA ALA A 292 3.51 -14.21 -10.39
C ALA A 292 3.00 -14.56 -11.80
N LYS A 293 1.76 -15.09 -11.91
CA LYS A 293 1.05 -15.37 -13.19
C LYS A 293 0.14 -14.21 -13.62
N GLY A 294 0.19 -13.07 -12.93
CA GLY A 294 -0.60 -11.86 -13.25
C GLY A 294 -2.01 -11.84 -12.66
N TYR A 295 -2.30 -12.64 -11.63
CA TYR A 295 -3.56 -12.54 -10.89
C TYR A 295 -3.49 -11.43 -9.84
N VAL A 296 -4.59 -10.70 -9.64
CA VAL A 296 -4.87 -9.97 -8.40
C VAL A 296 -5.25 -11.01 -7.35
N ALA A 297 -4.28 -11.45 -6.54
CA ALA A 297 -4.45 -12.52 -5.55
C ALA A 297 -4.38 -11.93 -4.14
N GLU A 298 -5.52 -11.50 -3.58
CA GLU A 298 -5.55 -10.67 -2.36
C GLU A 298 -6.38 -11.27 -1.22
N PRO A 299 -5.82 -11.38 0.00
CA PRO A 299 -6.59 -11.75 1.19
C PRO A 299 -7.43 -10.59 1.71
N ALA A 300 -8.61 -10.90 2.23
CA ALA A 300 -9.47 -9.94 2.95
C ALA A 300 -9.58 -8.57 2.24
N LEU A 301 -9.72 -8.59 0.91
CA LEU A 301 -9.50 -7.43 0.03
C LEU A 301 -10.43 -6.26 0.34
N TRP A 302 -11.65 -6.56 0.77
CA TRP A 302 -12.66 -5.58 1.15
C TRP A 302 -13.68 -6.23 2.08
N PRO A 303 -14.43 -5.48 2.91
CA PRO A 303 -15.48 -6.05 3.75
C PRO A 303 -16.55 -6.84 3.02
N THR A 304 -16.91 -6.45 1.78
CA THR A 304 -18.00 -7.05 1.01
C THR A 304 -17.50 -7.68 -0.30
N PRO A 305 -18.17 -8.74 -0.80
CA PRO A 305 -17.87 -9.30 -2.12
C PRO A 305 -17.94 -8.27 -3.26
N SER A 306 -18.94 -7.38 -3.24
CA SER A 306 -19.11 -6.37 -4.28
C SER A 306 -18.01 -5.32 -4.26
N GLY A 307 -17.57 -4.90 -3.08
CA GLY A 307 -16.44 -3.97 -2.96
C GLY A 307 -15.10 -4.63 -3.33
N CYS A 308 -14.91 -5.93 -3.06
CA CYS A 308 -13.76 -6.66 -3.58
C CYS A 308 -13.71 -6.62 -5.11
N TRP A 309 -14.84 -6.86 -5.79
CA TRP A 309 -14.91 -6.76 -7.25
C TRP A 309 -14.62 -5.36 -7.77
N GLN A 310 -15.15 -4.32 -7.10
CA GLN A 310 -14.82 -2.94 -7.44
C GLN A 310 -13.31 -2.70 -7.36
N ARG A 311 -12.65 -3.13 -6.28
CA ARG A 311 -11.18 -3.03 -6.13
C ARG A 311 -10.43 -3.80 -7.21
N VAL A 312 -10.87 -5.00 -7.57
CA VAL A 312 -10.27 -5.75 -8.68
C VAL A 312 -10.36 -4.94 -9.97
N TYR A 313 -11.53 -4.39 -10.31
CA TYR A 313 -11.68 -3.59 -11.53
C TYR A 313 -10.83 -2.31 -11.52
N GLU A 314 -10.75 -1.60 -10.39
CA GLU A 314 -9.85 -0.46 -10.21
C GLU A 314 -8.38 -0.85 -10.45
N LEU A 315 -7.94 -1.99 -9.89
CA LEU A 315 -6.56 -2.48 -10.03
C LEU A 315 -6.24 -3.02 -11.43
N THR A 316 -7.25 -3.33 -12.24
CA THR A 316 -7.10 -3.94 -13.56
C THR A 316 -7.70 -3.12 -14.70
N GLU A 317 -7.92 -1.81 -14.50
CA GLU A 317 -8.61 -0.94 -15.46
C GLU A 317 -8.01 -1.01 -16.87
N ASP A 318 -6.68 -1.12 -16.96
CA ASP A 318 -5.92 -1.19 -18.22
C ASP A 318 -5.64 -2.62 -18.73
N VAL A 319 -6.19 -3.66 -18.09
CA VAL A 319 -5.91 -5.06 -18.43
C VAL A 319 -7.07 -5.64 -19.24
N GLU A 320 -6.80 -6.04 -20.49
CA GLU A 320 -7.81 -6.59 -21.42
C GLU A 320 -8.53 -7.85 -20.88
N SER A 321 -7.86 -8.62 -20.03
CA SER A 321 -8.40 -9.85 -19.43
C SER A 321 -7.99 -9.95 -17.96
N PRO A 322 -8.75 -9.33 -17.05
CA PRO A 322 -8.41 -9.33 -15.64
C PRO A 322 -8.47 -10.75 -15.07
N LYS A 323 -7.52 -11.04 -14.18
CA LYS A 323 -7.40 -12.31 -13.46
C LYS A 323 -7.39 -12.00 -11.97
N ALA A 324 -8.19 -12.69 -11.18
CA ALA A 324 -8.30 -12.42 -9.76
C ALA A 324 -8.63 -13.68 -8.95
N VAL A 325 -8.12 -13.74 -7.73
CA VAL A 325 -8.59 -14.64 -6.68
C VAL A 325 -8.52 -13.91 -5.34
N PHE A 326 -9.61 -13.90 -4.58
CA PHE A 326 -9.64 -13.14 -3.32
C PHE A 326 -10.70 -13.69 -2.38
N TRP A 327 -10.69 -13.23 -1.13
CA TRP A 327 -11.84 -13.32 -0.23
C TRP A 327 -12.10 -11.96 0.43
N ASN A 328 -13.30 -11.76 0.94
CA ASN A 328 -13.68 -10.55 1.67
C ASN A 328 -13.36 -10.68 3.17
N THR A 329 -13.29 -9.56 3.91
CA THR A 329 -12.97 -9.55 5.35
C THR A 329 -13.92 -10.43 6.17
N GLN A 330 -15.22 -10.41 5.87
CA GLN A 330 -16.19 -11.24 6.59
C GLN A 330 -15.92 -12.75 6.46
N SER A 331 -15.53 -13.21 5.27
CA SER A 331 -15.10 -14.59 5.05
C SER A 331 -13.81 -14.92 5.81
N HIS A 332 -12.93 -13.93 6.03
CA HIS A 332 -11.72 -14.11 6.83
C HIS A 332 -12.06 -14.34 8.30
N ASP A 333 -12.84 -13.43 8.89
CA ASP A 333 -13.17 -13.43 10.32
C ASP A 333 -13.96 -14.68 10.74
N SER A 334 -14.74 -15.25 9.81
CA SER A 334 -15.51 -16.47 10.05
C SER A 334 -14.76 -17.78 9.77
N ALA A 335 -13.73 -17.75 8.92
CA ALA A 335 -13.05 -18.96 8.48
C ALA A 335 -11.78 -19.27 9.27
N PHE A 336 -11.10 -18.26 9.83
CA PHE A 336 -9.82 -18.43 10.52
C PHE A 336 -9.95 -18.26 12.04
N ASP A 337 -9.11 -18.97 12.79
CA ASP A 337 -8.90 -18.68 14.20
C ASP A 337 -7.91 -17.52 14.43
N VAL A 338 -7.65 -17.21 15.70
CA VAL A 338 -6.73 -16.14 16.09
C VAL A 338 -5.30 -16.31 15.59
N ARG A 339 -4.88 -17.52 15.18
CA ARG A 339 -3.54 -17.82 14.63
C ARG A 339 -3.53 -17.92 13.10
N GLY A 340 -4.68 -17.82 12.45
CA GLY A 340 -4.81 -17.96 11.00
C GLY A 340 -4.91 -19.42 10.56
N ASP A 341 -5.25 -20.33 11.47
CA ASP A 341 -5.60 -21.71 11.11
C ASP A 341 -7.07 -21.77 10.69
N LEU A 342 -7.37 -22.52 9.62
CA LEU A 342 -8.68 -22.57 9.02
C LEU A 342 -9.60 -23.44 9.89
N VAL A 343 -10.61 -22.83 10.50
CA VAL A 343 -11.61 -23.49 11.35
C VAL A 343 -12.96 -23.64 10.66
N GLY A 344 -13.19 -22.90 9.57
CA GLY A 344 -14.41 -22.89 8.78
C GLY A 344 -14.15 -23.06 7.27
N GLU A 345 -15.20 -22.92 6.48
CA GLU A 345 -15.07 -22.86 5.02
C GLU A 345 -14.74 -21.44 4.57
N LEU A 346 -13.68 -21.29 3.78
CA LEU A 346 -13.29 -20.04 3.14
C LEU A 346 -13.75 -20.02 1.68
N TYR A 347 -14.57 -19.03 1.35
CA TYR A 347 -15.15 -18.84 0.01
C TYR A 347 -14.33 -17.80 -0.78
N LEU A 348 -13.88 -18.16 -1.99
CA LEU A 348 -13.00 -17.32 -2.80
C LEU A 348 -13.72 -16.75 -4.05
N GLY A 349 -13.78 -15.43 -4.17
CA GLY A 349 -14.08 -14.76 -5.43
C GLY A 349 -12.96 -15.06 -6.44
N TRP A 350 -13.31 -15.31 -7.70
CA TRP A 350 -12.32 -15.66 -8.72
C TRP A 350 -12.74 -15.23 -10.13
N LEU A 351 -11.73 -14.92 -10.94
CA LEU A 351 -11.82 -14.61 -12.37
C LEU A 351 -10.53 -15.06 -13.05
N GLY A 352 -10.61 -15.70 -14.22
CA GLY A 352 -9.43 -16.19 -14.96
C GLY A 352 -9.47 -17.69 -15.20
N ASP A 353 -8.30 -18.34 -15.21
CA ASP A 353 -8.19 -19.77 -15.51
C ASP A 353 -8.45 -20.62 -14.26
N ARG A 354 -9.56 -21.36 -14.30
CA ARG A 354 -9.99 -22.24 -13.20
C ARG A 354 -8.98 -23.34 -12.88
N GLU A 355 -8.32 -23.90 -13.89
CA GLU A 355 -7.37 -25.01 -13.69
C GLU A 355 -6.08 -24.49 -13.07
N GLU A 356 -5.60 -23.32 -13.49
CA GLU A 356 -4.44 -22.66 -12.88
C GLU A 356 -4.67 -22.33 -11.39
N ILE A 357 -5.85 -21.79 -11.05
CA ILE A 357 -6.21 -21.50 -9.66
C ILE A 357 -6.31 -22.79 -8.84
N ALA A 358 -6.98 -23.82 -9.38
CA ALA A 358 -7.13 -25.10 -8.70
C ALA A 358 -5.79 -25.78 -8.42
N GLU A 359 -4.86 -25.74 -9.39
CA GLU A 359 -3.50 -26.29 -9.23
C GLU A 359 -2.75 -25.58 -8.10
N ALA A 360 -2.73 -24.24 -8.09
CA ALA A 360 -2.05 -23.47 -7.04
C ALA A 360 -2.65 -23.72 -5.65
N LEU A 361 -3.98 -23.79 -5.55
CA LEU A 361 -4.67 -24.03 -4.28
C LEU A 361 -4.53 -25.47 -3.76
N ALA A 362 -4.37 -26.47 -4.65
CA ALA A 362 -4.19 -27.85 -4.24
C ALA A 362 -2.89 -28.08 -3.43
N GLU A 363 -1.88 -27.24 -3.64
CA GLU A 363 -0.59 -27.29 -2.94
C GLU A 363 -0.67 -26.79 -1.49
N THR A 364 -1.79 -26.19 -1.08
CA THR A 364 -2.04 -25.81 0.33
C THR A 364 -2.23 -27.02 1.24
N GLU A 365 -2.50 -28.20 0.65
CA GLU A 365 -2.90 -29.44 1.33
C GLU A 365 -4.24 -29.33 2.09
N LEU A 366 -5.00 -28.26 1.89
CA LEU A 366 -6.33 -28.05 2.45
C LEU A 366 -7.39 -28.80 1.63
N ALA A 367 -8.60 -28.96 2.21
CA ALA A 367 -9.72 -29.48 1.46
C ALA A 367 -10.16 -28.44 0.41
N LEU A 368 -10.00 -28.75 -0.88
CA LEU A 368 -10.35 -27.85 -1.98
C LEU A 368 -11.59 -28.36 -2.74
N LYS A 369 -12.62 -27.52 -2.85
CA LYS A 369 -13.74 -27.72 -3.77
C LYS A 369 -13.61 -26.74 -4.94
N VAL A 370 -13.33 -27.31 -6.11
CA VAL A 370 -13.21 -26.55 -7.37
C VAL A 370 -14.61 -26.24 -7.92
N PRO A 371 -14.88 -25.01 -8.38
CA PRO A 371 -16.16 -24.63 -8.96
C PRO A 371 -16.46 -25.41 -10.24
N GLU A 372 -17.73 -25.73 -10.47
CA GLU A 372 -18.17 -26.43 -11.70
C GLU A 372 -18.25 -25.46 -12.88
N ASN A 373 -18.53 -24.18 -12.60
CA ASN A 373 -18.69 -23.10 -13.57
C ASN A 373 -18.38 -21.74 -12.92
N GLU A 374 -18.31 -20.69 -13.73
CA GLU A 374 -18.03 -19.29 -13.33
C GLU A 374 -19.05 -18.71 -12.34
N GLY A 375 -20.26 -19.29 -12.24
CA GLY A 375 -21.28 -18.87 -11.27
C GLY A 375 -21.10 -19.47 -9.88
N THR A 376 -20.08 -20.30 -9.66
CA THR A 376 -19.77 -20.93 -8.38
C THR A 376 -18.36 -20.55 -7.92
N THR A 377 -18.10 -20.59 -6.61
CA THR A 377 -16.84 -20.15 -5.98
C THR A 377 -15.94 -21.33 -5.62
N PHE A 378 -14.63 -21.09 -5.54
CA PHE A 378 -13.71 -22.02 -4.87
C PHE A 378 -13.97 -22.01 -3.37
N ILE A 379 -13.97 -23.19 -2.75
CA ILE A 379 -14.11 -23.32 -1.30
C ILE A 379 -12.89 -24.07 -0.77
N LEU A 380 -12.19 -23.44 0.18
CA LEU A 380 -11.17 -24.09 1.00
C LEU A 380 -11.79 -24.46 2.34
N GLY A 381 -11.49 -25.65 2.84
CA GLY A 381 -11.89 -26.10 4.17
C GLY A 381 -10.71 -26.73 4.91
N PRO A 382 -10.80 -26.84 6.25
CA PRO A 382 -9.79 -27.53 7.03
C PRO A 382 -9.55 -28.93 6.49
N VAL A 383 -8.30 -29.40 6.60
CA VAL A 383 -7.99 -30.82 6.37
C VAL A 383 -8.86 -31.63 7.33
N GLY A 384 -9.79 -32.41 6.80
CA GLY A 384 -10.79 -33.06 7.62
C GLY A 384 -10.16 -33.77 8.83
N ARG A 385 -10.63 -33.43 10.04
CA ARG A 385 -10.77 -34.43 11.10
C ARG A 385 -11.67 -35.52 10.50
N ARG A 386 -11.07 -36.54 9.90
CA ARG A 386 -11.80 -37.71 9.44
C ARG A 386 -12.62 -38.31 10.57
#